data_AF-A0A1V5UDG0-F1
#
_entry.id   AF-A0A1V5UDG0-F1
#
_cell.length_a   1.000
_cell.length_b   1.000
_cell.length_c   1.000
_cell.angle_alpha   90.00
_cell.angle_beta   90.00
_cell.angle_gamma   90.00
#
_symmetry.space_group_name_H-M   'P 1'
#
loop_
_entity.id
_entity.type
_entity.pdbx_description
1 polymer ?
#
loop_
_entity_poly.entity_id
_entity_poly.type
_entity_poly.pdbx_seq_one_letter_code
_entity_poly.pdbx_strand_id
1 'polypeptide(L)'
;MNEAETRAEYIDPKLKGSGWGTVDGSKVSREYNITAGRIQTGGKRSNPLKADYILVYNNRKLAVIEAKSDKLAVGEGVAQAKNYAEKLRLDYAKRAGAKNIEKMIESIK
;
A
#
# COMPACT_ATOMS: atom_id res chain seq x y z
N MET A 1 1.04 11.04 16.00
CA MET A 1 0.94 9.88 15.09
C MET A 1 -0.07 10.10 13.98
N ASN A 2 0.39 10.80 12.95
CA ASN A 2 -0.23 10.90 11.64
C ASN A 2 0.20 9.70 10.75
N GLU A 3 -0.26 9.68 9.50
CA GLU A 3 0.03 8.60 8.55
C GLU A 3 1.52 8.55 8.17
N ALA A 4 2.17 9.70 7.99
CA ALA A 4 3.59 9.78 7.66
C ALA A 4 4.48 9.22 8.78
N GLU A 5 4.20 9.56 10.03
CA GLU A 5 4.86 9.00 11.23
C GLU A 5 4.60 7.49 11.30
N THR A 6 3.38 7.03 11.02
CA THR A 6 3.05 5.59 11.02
C THR A 6 3.87 4.83 9.97
N ARG A 7 4.06 5.41 8.78
CA ARG A 7 4.88 4.84 7.71
C ARG A 7 6.34 4.72 8.13
N ALA A 8 6.93 5.82 8.59
CA ALA A 8 8.35 5.90 8.91
C ALA A 8 8.74 5.08 10.15
N GLU A 9 7.92 5.12 11.20
CA GLU A 9 8.25 4.51 12.50
C GLU A 9 7.84 3.05 12.61
N TYR A 10 6.84 2.58 11.84
CA TYR A 10 6.30 1.24 11.98
C TYR A 10 6.27 0.42 10.70
N ILE A 11 5.74 0.97 9.60
CA ILE A 11 5.54 0.18 8.38
C ILE A 11 6.89 -0.09 7.70
N ASP A 12 7.68 0.95 7.46
CA ASP A 12 8.96 0.84 6.77
C ASP A 12 9.94 -0.11 7.49
N PRO A 13 10.16 0.01 8.82
CA PRO A 13 11.08 -0.88 9.53
C PRO A 13 10.61 -2.33 9.53
N LYS A 14 9.29 -2.58 9.63
CA LYS A 14 8.75 -3.94 9.66
C LYS A 14 8.74 -4.62 8.30
N LEU A 15 8.46 -3.88 7.23
CA LEU A 15 8.64 -4.37 5.86
C LEU A 15 10.10 -4.79 5.63
N LYS A 16 11.04 -3.89 5.96
CA LYS A 16 12.48 -4.17 5.83
C LYS A 16 12.93 -5.35 6.67
N GLY A 17 12.53 -5.40 7.94
CA GLY A 17 12.85 -6.48 8.88
C GLY A 17 12.27 -7.84 8.46
N SER A 18 11.22 -7.83 7.62
CA SER A 18 10.60 -9.04 7.07
C SER A 18 11.16 -9.46 5.70
N GLY A 19 12.21 -8.78 5.22
CA GLY A 19 12.87 -9.08 3.95
C GLY A 19 12.39 -8.26 2.76
N TRP A 20 11.31 -7.46 2.90
CA TRP A 20 10.80 -6.69 1.76
C TRP A 20 11.77 -5.59 1.34
N GLY A 21 12.21 -5.64 0.09
CA GLY A 21 13.19 -4.70 -0.47
C GLY A 21 14.65 -4.96 -0.04
N THR A 22 14.90 -6.07 0.66
CA THR A 22 16.26 -6.47 1.07
C THR A 22 16.65 -7.86 0.56
N VAL A 23 15.70 -8.79 0.43
CA VAL A 23 15.95 -10.10 -0.20
C VAL A 23 15.89 -10.00 -1.72
N ASP A 24 16.63 -10.86 -2.41
CA ASP A 24 16.64 -10.86 -3.87
C ASP A 24 15.24 -11.10 -4.44
N GLY A 25 14.95 -10.44 -5.57
CA GLY A 25 13.64 -10.44 -6.20
C GLY A 25 12.56 -9.63 -5.46
N SER A 26 12.77 -9.21 -4.21
CA SER A 26 11.81 -8.43 -3.43
C SER A 26 11.98 -6.92 -3.61
N LYS A 27 10.88 -6.20 -3.84
CA LYS A 27 10.87 -4.74 -3.96
C LYS A 27 9.65 -4.15 -3.26
N VAL A 28 9.84 -2.96 -2.69
CA VAL A 28 8.78 -2.13 -2.12
C VAL A 28 8.66 -0.87 -2.98
N SER A 29 7.58 -0.76 -3.76
CA SER A 29 7.28 0.46 -4.52
C SER A 29 6.41 1.38 -3.67
N ARG A 30 7.00 2.47 -3.18
CA ARG A 30 6.30 3.46 -2.38
C ARG A 30 5.58 4.46 -3.28
N GLU A 31 4.46 4.99 -2.78
CA GLU A 31 3.71 6.06 -3.46
C GLU A 31 3.41 5.72 -4.92
N TYR A 32 2.90 4.51 -5.15
CA TYR A 32 2.73 3.95 -6.48
C TYR A 32 1.51 4.53 -7.20
N ASN A 33 1.72 5.19 -8.34
CA ASN A 33 0.64 5.70 -9.17
C ASN A 33 -0.12 4.54 -9.84
N ILE A 34 -1.39 4.35 -9.47
CA ILE A 34 -2.29 3.32 -10.02
C ILE A 34 -2.94 3.83 -11.30
N THR A 35 -3.43 5.07 -11.27
CA THR A 35 -4.08 5.71 -12.43
C THR A 35 -3.46 7.07 -12.67
N ALA A 36 -3.50 7.52 -13.91
CA ALA A 36 -3.05 8.86 -14.28
C ALA A 36 -4.17 9.93 -14.17
N GLY A 37 -5.29 9.61 -13.50
CA GLY A 37 -6.49 10.44 -13.46
C GLY A 37 -7.38 10.31 -14.70
N ARG A 38 -8.68 10.50 -14.54
CA ARG A 38 -9.66 10.49 -15.65
C ARG A 38 -9.57 11.82 -16.39
N ILE A 39 -9.60 11.78 -17.73
CA ILE A 39 -9.73 12.99 -18.55
C ILE A 39 -11.10 13.62 -18.30
N GLN A 40 -11.10 14.91 -17.98
CA GLN A 40 -12.27 15.74 -17.74
C GLN A 40 -12.43 16.74 -18.89
N THR A 41 -13.65 17.26 -19.05
CA THR A 41 -13.95 18.31 -20.03
C THR A 41 -13.04 19.53 -19.81
N GLY A 42 -12.52 20.12 -20.88
CA GLY A 42 -11.57 21.23 -20.80
C GLY A 42 -10.09 20.82 -20.65
N GLY A 43 -9.75 19.56 -20.95
CA GLY A 43 -8.36 19.10 -21.05
C GLY A 43 -7.66 18.81 -19.71
N LYS A 44 -8.37 18.96 -18.59
CA LYS A 44 -7.85 18.65 -17.25
C LYS A 44 -8.00 17.16 -16.92
N ARG A 45 -7.23 16.68 -15.96
CA ARG A 45 -7.38 15.33 -15.40
C ARG A 45 -7.77 15.39 -13.93
N SER A 46 -8.56 14.42 -13.48
CA SER A 46 -8.78 14.22 -12.05
C SER A 46 -7.48 13.82 -11.35
N ASN A 47 -7.47 13.87 -10.02
CA ASN A 47 -6.32 13.39 -9.27
C ASN A 47 -6.04 11.90 -9.58
N PRO A 48 -4.75 11.53 -9.72
CA PRO A 48 -4.35 10.13 -9.85
C PRO A 48 -4.68 9.38 -8.57
N LEU A 49 -4.98 8.09 -8.70
CA LEU A 49 -5.00 7.18 -7.56
C LEU A 49 -3.57 6.75 -7.27
N LYS A 50 -3.14 6.87 -6.02
CA LYS A 50 -1.79 6.55 -5.56
C LYS A 50 -1.89 5.63 -4.34
N ALA A 51 -1.23 4.48 -4.39
CA ALA A 51 -1.11 3.60 -3.23
C ALA A 51 0.11 3.95 -2.39
N ASP A 52 0.04 3.75 -1.07
CA ASP A 52 1.20 3.96 -0.21
C ASP A 52 2.33 2.97 -0.50
N TYR A 53 1.99 1.69 -0.65
CA TYR A 53 2.97 0.64 -0.98
C TYR A 53 2.40 -0.39 -1.94
N ILE A 54 3.25 -0.84 -2.86
CA ILE A 54 3.09 -2.10 -3.60
C ILE A 54 4.26 -3.02 -3.26
N LEU A 55 3.93 -4.23 -2.81
CA LEU A 55 4.90 -5.31 -2.63
C LEU A 55 5.06 -6.08 -3.92
N VAL A 56 6.30 -6.21 -4.38
CA VAL A 56 6.66 -6.88 -5.63
C VAL A 56 7.67 -7.98 -5.32
N TYR A 57 7.45 -9.16 -5.86
CA TYR A 57 8.39 -10.28 -5.77
C TYR A 57 8.58 -10.90 -7.15
N ASN A 58 9.83 -11.12 -7.57
CA ASN A 58 10.18 -11.66 -8.89
C ASN A 58 9.43 -10.98 -10.04
N ASN A 59 9.41 -9.65 -10.00
CA ASN A 59 8.75 -8.78 -10.98
C ASN A 59 7.21 -8.93 -11.07
N ARG A 60 6.59 -9.65 -10.12
CA ARG A 60 5.13 -9.74 -9.96
C ARG A 60 4.68 -8.89 -8.77
N LYS A 61 3.67 -8.04 -8.99
CA LYS A 61 3.01 -7.32 -7.90
C LYS A 61 2.13 -8.31 -7.12
N LEU A 62 2.26 -8.31 -5.80
CA LEU A 62 1.55 -9.26 -4.93
C LEU A 62 0.49 -8.58 -4.09
N ALA A 63 0.83 -7.45 -3.47
CA ALA A 63 -0.05 -6.79 -2.51
C ALA A 63 0.00 -5.28 -2.64
N VAL A 64 -1.14 -4.64 -2.37
CA VAL A 64 -1.24 -3.21 -2.06
C VAL A 64 -1.45 -3.01 -0.56
N ILE A 65 -0.76 -2.03 0.00
CA ILE A 65 -0.90 -1.64 1.41
C ILE A 65 -1.23 -0.16 1.47
N GLU A 66 -2.32 0.18 2.14
CA GLU A 66 -2.67 1.55 2.54
C GLU A 66 -2.29 1.77 4.00
N ALA A 67 -1.42 2.77 4.24
CA ALA A 67 -1.04 3.19 5.57
C ALA A 67 -2.18 4.02 6.17
N LYS A 68 -2.47 3.81 7.46
CA LYS A 68 -3.41 4.64 8.20
C LYS A 68 -2.95 4.83 9.63
N SER A 69 -3.27 5.99 10.21
CA SER A 69 -3.13 6.20 11.65
C SER A 69 -4.04 5.23 12.41
N ASP A 70 -3.53 4.68 13.51
CA ASP A 70 -4.28 3.79 14.41
C ASP A 70 -5.42 4.49 15.17
N LYS A 71 -5.54 5.81 15.03
CA LYS A 71 -6.65 6.60 15.59
C LYS A 71 -7.92 6.54 14.74
N LEU A 72 -7.83 6.09 13.49
CA LEU A 72 -8.98 5.99 12.57
C LEU A 72 -9.65 4.62 12.64
N ALA A 73 -10.97 4.58 12.47
CA ALA A 73 -11.72 3.34 12.38
C ALA A 73 -11.18 2.45 11.24
N VAL A 74 -11.15 1.13 11.48
CA VAL A 74 -10.56 0.13 10.58
C VAL A 74 -11.17 0.20 9.17
N GLY A 75 -12.47 0.52 9.08
CA GLY A 75 -13.24 0.52 7.83
C GLY A 75 -12.72 1.49 6.76
N GLU A 76 -12.23 2.68 7.15
CA GLU A 76 -11.89 3.76 6.19
C GLU A 76 -10.69 3.46 5.27
N GLY A 77 -9.92 2.40 5.52
CA GLY A 77 -8.79 2.02 4.65
C GLY A 77 -9.01 0.73 3.85
N VAL A 78 -9.96 -0.12 4.29
CA VAL A 78 -10.15 -1.45 3.67
C VAL A 78 -10.81 -1.34 2.31
N ALA A 79 -11.82 -0.47 2.17
CA ALA A 79 -12.50 -0.26 0.89
C ALA A 79 -11.53 0.30 -0.17
N GLN A 80 -10.68 1.25 0.22
CA GLN A 80 -9.65 1.83 -0.65
C GLN A 80 -8.64 0.78 -1.10
N ALA A 81 -8.07 0.02 -0.17
CA ALA A 81 -7.10 -1.04 -0.49
C ALA A 81 -7.69 -2.09 -1.45
N LYS A 82 -8.95 -2.50 -1.22
CA LYS A 82 -9.66 -3.44 -2.12
C LYS A 82 -9.84 -2.87 -3.52
N ASN A 83 -10.28 -1.62 -3.62
CA ASN A 83 -10.44 -0.94 -4.91
C ASN A 83 -9.11 -0.85 -5.68
N TYR A 84 -8.01 -0.62 -4.98
CA TYR A 84 -6.68 -0.54 -5.57
C TYR A 84 -6.21 -1.92 -6.05
N ALA A 85 -6.41 -2.97 -5.26
CA ALA A 85 -6.10 -4.33 -5.67
C ALA A 85 -6.89 -4.76 -6.91
N GLU A 86 -8.18 -4.44 -7.01
CA GLU A 86 -8.99 -4.72 -8.20
C GLU A 86 -8.43 -4.03 -9.43
N LYS A 87 -8.07 -2.74 -9.34
CA LYS A 87 -7.49 -1.98 -10.46
C LYS A 87 -6.14 -2.51 -10.89
N LEU A 88 -5.34 -3.00 -9.95
CA LEU A 88 -4.01 -3.55 -10.19
C LEU A 88 -4.02 -5.06 -10.48
N ARG A 89 -5.17 -5.73 -10.38
CA ARG A 89 -5.35 -7.19 -10.46
C ARG A 89 -4.43 -7.94 -9.50
N LEU A 90 -4.47 -7.55 -8.23
CA LEU A 90 -3.67 -8.14 -7.16
C LEU A 90 -4.49 -9.13 -6.33
N ASP A 91 -3.80 -10.17 -5.88
CA ASP A 91 -4.39 -11.21 -5.02
C ASP A 91 -4.62 -10.71 -3.59
N TYR A 92 -3.86 -9.69 -3.15
CA TYR A 92 -3.91 -9.17 -1.77
C TYR A 92 -4.14 -7.66 -1.69
N ALA A 93 -5.09 -7.26 -0.84
CA ALA A 93 -5.40 -5.89 -0.46
C ALA A 93 -5.34 -5.74 1.06
N LYS A 94 -4.49 -4.84 1.58
CA LYS A 94 -4.32 -4.68 3.03
C LYS A 94 -4.34 -3.21 3.46
N ARG A 95 -4.86 -2.99 4.67
CA ARG A 95 -4.68 -1.74 5.42
C ARG A 95 -3.69 -2.02 6.56
N ALA A 96 -2.70 -1.16 6.72
CA ALA A 96 -1.75 -1.25 7.82
C ALA A 96 -1.69 0.03 8.65
N GLY A 97 -1.65 -0.15 9.96
CA GLY A 97 -1.22 0.82 10.95
C GLY A 97 -0.22 0.17 11.90
N ALA A 98 0.25 0.91 12.90
CA ALA A 98 1.32 0.45 13.79
C ALA A 98 0.97 -0.86 14.54
N LYS A 99 -0.30 -1.02 14.92
CA LYS A 99 -0.81 -2.18 15.66
C LYS A 99 -0.97 -3.49 14.86
N ASN A 100 -1.19 -3.44 13.54
CA ASN A 100 -1.58 -4.62 12.76
C ASN A 100 -0.62 -5.00 11.63
N ILE A 101 0.40 -4.18 11.37
CA ILE A 101 1.39 -4.39 10.30
C ILE A 101 2.12 -5.74 10.40
N GLU A 102 2.41 -6.26 11.59
CA GLU A 102 3.09 -7.56 11.74
C GLU A 102 2.23 -8.72 11.24
N LYS A 103 1.01 -8.83 11.77
CA LYS A 103 0.00 -9.81 11.33
C LYS A 103 -0.29 -9.68 9.83
N MET A 104 -0.27 -8.45 9.32
CA MET A 104 -0.46 -8.20 7.89
C MET A 104 0.68 -8.81 7.07
N ILE A 105 1.95 -8.58 7.44
CA ILE A 105 3.10 -9.09 6.69
C ILE A 105 3.13 -10.62 6.69
N GLU A 106 2.82 -11.25 7.82
CA GLU A 106 2.73 -12.71 7.92
C GLU A 106 1.69 -13.29 6.95
N SER A 107 0.60 -12.57 6.69
CA SER A 107 -0.47 -13.03 5.78
C SER A 107 -0.17 -12.88 4.28
N ILE A 108 0.98 -12.32 3.91
CA ILE A 108 1.40 -12.11 2.50
C ILE A 108 2.52 -13.09 2.11
N LYS A 109 3.15 -13.75 3.09
CA LYS A 109 4.10 -14.85 2.86
C LYS A 109 3.34 -16.12 2.48
#